data_AF-A0A7D9JIW0-F1
#
_entry.id   AF-A0A7D9JIW0-F1
#
_cell.length_a   1.000
_cell.length_b   1.000
_cell.length_c   1.000
_cell.angle_alpha   90.00
_cell.angle_beta   90.00
_cell.angle_gamma   90.00
#
_symmetry.space_group_name_H-M   'P 1'
#
loop_
_entity.id
_entity.type
_entity.pdbx_description
1 polymer ?
#
loop_
_entity_poly.entity_id
_entity_poly.type
_entity_poly.pdbx_seq_one_letter_code
_entity_poly.pdbx_strand_id
1 'polypeptide(L)'
;MNSLLQTLFFTNKLRTAVYHMPTVHDDPQRSVAFNLQRVFYELQFSDKAVGTKKLTRSFGWETLDSFMQHDVQELCRVLLDNMESKMKGTCVEGVIPKLLEGKMCSYIKCTSVDYVSSRIESFYDVQLNVKGKKDIYESFKEYIAVETLDGDNKYDAGDFGMQEAKKGVYFHTLPTVLHLQLMRFQYDPMTDANVKINDRYEFFEKIDLSSFLEESRQTQASYTLHAVLVHSGDNHGGHYVVYINPKGDGKWCKFDDDVVSLASKQEAVDHNFGGYDDDISVKYCTNAYMLVYIKDSCLDDVLDTSATEIPKELEEKLKEEKRLEAQRRKERSEAHLYMNVEVITEDQFCGHQGHDLFDSKKQSS
;
A
#
# COMPACT_ATOMS: atom_id res chain seq x y z
N MET A 1 3.87 5.03 -2.49
CA MET A 1 4.18 3.68 -3.04
C MET A 1 5.33 2.98 -2.31
N ASN A 2 6.56 3.54 -2.24
CA ASN A 2 7.72 2.86 -1.66
C ASN A 2 7.49 2.35 -0.22
N SER A 3 6.92 3.19 0.65
CA SER A 3 6.54 2.83 2.02
C SER A 3 5.62 1.60 2.10
N LEU A 4 4.65 1.51 1.19
CA LEU A 4 3.72 0.38 1.08
C LEU A 4 4.44 -0.89 0.58
N LEU A 5 5.31 -0.77 -0.44
CA LEU A 5 6.06 -1.91 -0.97
C LEU A 5 6.96 -2.55 0.09
N GLN A 6 7.63 -1.74 0.91
CA GLN A 6 8.42 -2.24 2.05
C GLN A 6 7.53 -2.96 3.06
N THR A 7 6.37 -2.39 3.40
CA THR A 7 5.40 -2.97 4.33
C THR A 7 4.90 -4.34 3.84
N LEU A 8 4.54 -4.46 2.57
CA LEU A 8 4.11 -5.73 1.97
C LEU A 8 5.27 -6.73 1.87
N PHE A 9 6.49 -6.27 1.59
CA PHE A 9 7.68 -7.12 1.49
C PHE A 9 8.06 -7.77 2.83
N PHE A 10 7.91 -7.05 3.95
CA PHE A 10 8.18 -7.58 5.29
C PHE A 10 7.01 -8.37 5.89
N THR A 11 5.85 -8.41 5.22
CA THR A 11 4.84 -9.45 5.45
C THR A 11 5.32 -10.75 4.79
N ASN A 12 6.25 -11.47 5.44
CA ASN A 12 7.02 -12.55 4.82
C ASN A 12 6.16 -13.68 4.22
N LYS A 13 5.04 -14.02 4.87
CA LYS A 13 4.08 -15.00 4.33
C LYS A 13 3.41 -14.54 3.04
N LEU A 14 3.10 -13.24 2.92
CA LEU A 14 2.61 -12.63 1.67
C LEU A 14 3.72 -12.63 0.61
N ARG A 15 4.95 -12.24 0.95
CA ARG A 15 6.10 -12.28 0.05
C ARG A 15 6.30 -13.68 -0.55
N THR A 16 6.22 -14.71 0.29
CA THR A 16 6.36 -16.11 -0.14
C THR A 16 5.27 -16.49 -1.14
N ALA A 17 4.01 -16.10 -0.89
CA ALA A 17 2.93 -16.31 -1.84
C ALA A 17 3.13 -15.56 -3.16
N VAL A 18 3.66 -14.33 -3.10
CA VAL A 18 3.98 -13.53 -4.29
C VAL A 18 5.00 -14.25 -5.17
N TYR A 19 6.05 -14.87 -4.61
CA TYR A 19 7.03 -15.63 -5.40
C TYR A 19 6.45 -16.86 -6.11
N HIS A 20 5.35 -17.43 -5.60
CA HIS A 20 4.72 -18.62 -6.17
C HIS A 20 3.62 -18.30 -7.21
N MET A 21 3.38 -17.02 -7.52
CA MET A 21 2.45 -16.65 -8.59
C MET A 21 3.01 -17.06 -9.97
N PRO A 22 2.18 -17.64 -10.86
CA PRO A 22 2.60 -18.09 -12.19
C PRO A 22 2.73 -16.90 -13.16
N THR A 23 3.93 -16.37 -13.29
CA THR A 23 4.26 -15.16 -14.08
C THR A 23 5.39 -15.36 -15.09
N VAL A 24 5.93 -16.58 -15.18
CA VAL A 24 7.08 -16.89 -16.06
C VAL A 24 6.76 -16.59 -17.53
N HIS A 25 5.51 -16.74 -17.95
CA HIS A 25 5.05 -16.43 -19.32
C HIS A 25 4.42 -15.04 -19.48
N ASP A 26 4.34 -14.27 -18.40
CA ASP A 26 3.77 -12.93 -18.46
C ASP A 26 4.72 -11.95 -19.18
N ASP A 27 4.12 -10.99 -19.90
CA ASP A 27 4.82 -9.85 -20.50
C ASP A 27 5.41 -8.94 -19.40
N PRO A 28 6.75 -8.78 -19.34
CA PRO A 28 7.41 -7.93 -18.35
C PRO A 28 6.97 -6.47 -18.37
N GLN A 29 6.46 -5.96 -19.50
CA GLN A 29 6.05 -4.56 -19.60
C GLN A 29 4.66 -4.28 -19.01
N ARG A 30 3.80 -5.30 -18.94
CA ARG A 30 2.38 -5.15 -18.56
C ARG A 30 2.00 -5.88 -17.28
N SER A 31 2.74 -6.91 -16.88
CA SER A 31 2.36 -7.71 -15.71
C SER A 31 2.77 -7.07 -14.39
N VAL A 32 1.78 -6.57 -13.65
CA VAL A 32 1.96 -6.06 -12.28
C VAL A 32 2.53 -7.14 -11.36
N ALA A 33 1.99 -8.36 -11.42
CA ALA A 33 2.44 -9.50 -10.61
C ALA A 33 3.92 -9.84 -10.83
N PHE A 34 4.38 -9.90 -12.10
CA PHE A 34 5.79 -10.15 -12.41
C PHE A 34 6.68 -9.00 -11.93
N ASN A 35 6.25 -7.76 -12.15
CA ASN A 35 7.03 -6.59 -11.73
C ASN A 35 7.12 -6.46 -10.21
N LEU A 36 6.10 -6.89 -9.47
CA LEU A 36 6.13 -6.97 -8.01
C LEU A 36 7.09 -8.06 -7.51
N GLN A 37 7.07 -9.25 -8.13
CA GLN A 37 8.05 -10.30 -7.84
C GLN A 37 9.48 -9.82 -8.07
N ARG A 38 9.74 -9.07 -9.15
CA ARG A 38 11.07 -8.47 -9.38
C ARG A 38 11.44 -7.50 -8.25
N VAL A 39 10.53 -6.61 -7.86
CA VAL A 39 10.81 -5.66 -6.75
C VAL A 39 11.13 -6.42 -5.47
N PHE A 40 10.37 -7.46 -5.11
CA PHE A 40 10.63 -8.26 -3.92
C PHE A 40 11.95 -9.03 -4.02
N TYR A 41 12.25 -9.62 -5.17
CA TYR A 41 13.52 -10.29 -5.41
C TYR A 41 14.71 -9.33 -5.25
N GLU A 42 14.63 -8.14 -5.85
CA GLU A 42 15.68 -7.14 -5.72
C GLU A 42 15.79 -6.62 -4.28
N LEU A 43 14.68 -6.42 -3.56
CA LEU A 43 14.72 -6.03 -2.14
C LEU A 43 15.39 -7.08 -1.25
N GLN A 44 15.31 -8.36 -1.64
CA GLN A 44 15.89 -9.46 -0.88
C GLN A 44 17.39 -9.68 -1.16
N PHE A 45 17.87 -9.41 -2.38
CA PHE A 45 19.23 -9.78 -2.80
C PHE A 45 20.10 -8.63 -3.30
N SER A 46 19.53 -7.46 -3.63
CA SER A 46 20.29 -6.31 -4.10
C SER A 46 21.00 -5.61 -2.95
N ASP A 47 22.23 -5.17 -3.20
CA ASP A 47 22.99 -4.24 -2.36
C ASP A 47 22.74 -2.77 -2.72
N LYS A 48 21.94 -2.52 -3.78
CA LYS A 48 21.60 -1.19 -4.29
C LYS A 48 20.11 -0.91 -4.15
N ALA A 49 19.78 0.37 -4.06
CA ALA A 49 18.40 0.86 -4.07
C ALA A 49 17.60 0.29 -5.26
N VAL A 50 16.42 -0.24 -4.96
CA VAL A 50 15.57 -0.97 -5.90
C VAL A 50 14.70 0.01 -6.69
N GLY A 51 14.71 -0.13 -8.01
CA GLY A 51 13.92 0.73 -8.89
C GLY A 51 12.48 0.23 -9.08
N THR A 52 11.50 1.12 -8.92
CA THR A 52 10.06 0.80 -9.08
C THR A 52 9.47 1.20 -10.44
N LYS A 53 10.29 1.76 -11.35
CA LYS A 53 9.86 2.32 -12.65
C LYS A 53 9.07 1.38 -13.55
N LYS A 54 9.42 0.09 -13.53
CA LYS A 54 8.74 -0.92 -14.35
C LYS A 54 7.43 -1.38 -13.70
N LEU A 55 7.34 -1.33 -12.37
CA LEU A 55 6.10 -1.59 -11.64
C LEU A 55 5.08 -0.47 -11.90
N THR A 56 5.47 0.80 -11.79
CA THR A 56 4.58 1.93 -12.11
C THR A 56 4.08 1.86 -13.56
N ARG A 57 4.97 1.55 -14.51
CA ARG A 57 4.59 1.35 -15.91
C ARG A 57 3.55 0.24 -16.09
N SER A 58 3.65 -0.86 -15.34
CA SER A 58 2.69 -1.97 -15.44
C SER A 58 1.29 -1.62 -14.93
N PHE A 59 1.15 -0.57 -14.10
CA PHE A 59 -0.15 0.00 -13.72
C PHE A 59 -0.77 0.89 -14.80
N GLY A 60 -0.04 1.16 -15.89
CA GLY A 60 -0.46 2.15 -16.89
C GLY A 60 -0.30 3.59 -16.40
N TRP A 61 0.38 3.82 -15.28
CA TRP A 61 0.72 5.16 -14.80
C TRP A 61 1.84 5.72 -15.67
N GLU A 62 1.57 6.82 -16.38
CA GLU A 62 2.60 7.53 -17.11
C GLU A 62 3.51 8.30 -16.15
N THR A 63 4.63 8.84 -16.66
CA THR A 63 5.60 9.57 -15.82
C THR A 63 4.98 10.74 -15.06
N LEU A 64 3.89 11.34 -15.54
CA LEU A 64 3.21 12.46 -14.85
C LEU A 64 2.25 11.97 -13.75
N ASP A 65 1.52 10.86 -13.98
CA ASP A 65 0.63 10.26 -12.98
C ASP A 65 1.42 9.74 -11.76
N SER A 66 2.67 9.33 -11.98
CA SER A 66 3.56 8.91 -10.88
C SER A 66 3.91 10.04 -9.88
N PHE A 67 3.67 11.30 -10.24
CA PHE A 67 3.81 12.46 -9.36
C PHE A 67 2.50 12.86 -8.67
N MET A 68 1.36 12.28 -9.08
CA MET A 68 0.10 12.45 -8.35
C MET A 68 0.15 11.59 -7.08
N GLN A 69 -0.02 12.24 -5.93
CA GLN A 69 -0.12 11.55 -4.65
C GLN A 69 -1.46 10.80 -4.58
N HIS A 70 -1.45 9.53 -4.98
CA HIS A 70 -2.57 8.63 -4.76
C HIS A 70 -2.68 8.27 -3.27
N ASP A 71 -3.91 8.12 -2.78
CA ASP A 71 -4.14 7.57 -1.45
C ASP A 71 -3.48 6.18 -1.39
N VAL A 72 -2.67 5.97 -0.35
CA VAL A 72 -1.97 4.70 -0.12
C VAL A 72 -2.95 3.55 0.05
N GLN A 73 -4.15 3.81 0.57
CA GLN A 73 -5.22 2.82 0.66
C GLN A 73 -5.67 2.37 -0.73
N GLU A 74 -5.92 3.30 -1.64
CA GLU A 74 -6.35 2.98 -3.01
C GLU A 74 -5.29 2.14 -3.72
N LEU A 75 -4.02 2.56 -3.63
CA LEU A 75 -2.91 1.79 -4.19
C LEU A 75 -2.77 0.40 -3.54
N CYS A 76 -2.95 0.30 -2.21
CA CYS A 76 -2.90 -0.97 -1.51
C CYS A 76 -4.00 -1.91 -1.99
N ARG A 77 -5.23 -1.43 -2.14
CA ARG A 77 -6.35 -2.23 -2.63
C ARG A 77 -6.15 -2.67 -4.08
N VAL A 78 -5.73 -1.76 -4.97
CA VAL A 78 -5.43 -2.10 -6.38
C VAL A 78 -4.34 -3.17 -6.48
N LEU A 79 -3.27 -3.06 -5.68
CA LEU A 79 -2.21 -4.06 -5.60
C LEU A 79 -2.72 -5.41 -5.10
N LEU A 80 -3.46 -5.41 -3.99
CA LEU A 80 -4.00 -6.62 -3.37
C LEU A 80 -4.99 -7.32 -4.29
N ASP A 81 -5.93 -6.60 -4.91
CA ASP A 81 -6.91 -7.15 -5.84
C ASP A 81 -6.25 -7.75 -7.09
N ASN A 82 -5.21 -7.09 -7.63
CA ASN A 82 -4.46 -7.60 -8.77
C ASN A 82 -3.75 -8.91 -8.43
N MET A 83 -3.09 -8.98 -7.26
CA MET A 83 -2.45 -10.19 -6.78
C MET A 83 -3.46 -11.29 -6.50
N GLU A 84 -4.56 -10.99 -5.80
CA GLU A 84 -5.59 -11.96 -5.44
C GLU A 84 -6.18 -12.58 -6.70
N SER A 85 -6.49 -11.76 -7.71
CA SER A 85 -6.96 -12.22 -9.02
C SER A 85 -5.95 -13.15 -9.70
N LYS A 86 -4.66 -12.82 -9.67
CA LYS A 86 -3.59 -13.65 -10.27
C LYS A 86 -3.31 -14.94 -9.48
N MET A 87 -3.63 -14.97 -8.19
CA MET A 87 -3.48 -16.14 -7.32
C MET A 87 -4.64 -17.14 -7.44
N LYS A 88 -5.80 -16.77 -8.01
CA LYS A 88 -6.93 -17.68 -8.21
C LYS A 88 -6.56 -18.86 -9.11
N GLY A 89 -6.91 -20.08 -8.69
CA GLY A 89 -6.58 -21.32 -9.41
C GLY A 89 -5.13 -21.77 -9.27
N THR A 90 -4.36 -21.20 -8.33
CA THR A 90 -2.95 -21.54 -8.07
C THR A 90 -2.77 -22.18 -6.70
N CYS A 91 -1.56 -22.67 -6.39
CA CYS A 91 -1.24 -23.23 -5.07
C CYS A 91 -1.29 -22.20 -3.92
N VAL A 92 -1.35 -20.91 -4.24
CA VAL A 92 -1.39 -19.79 -3.28
C VAL A 92 -2.72 -19.03 -3.31
N GLU A 93 -3.77 -19.65 -3.85
CA GLU A 93 -5.11 -19.10 -3.82
C GLU A 93 -5.57 -18.82 -2.37
N GLY A 94 -6.24 -17.69 -2.16
CA GLY A 94 -6.84 -17.33 -0.87
C GLY A 94 -5.85 -16.89 0.21
N VAL A 95 -4.55 -16.79 -0.07
CA VAL A 95 -3.56 -16.30 0.92
C VAL A 95 -3.84 -14.86 1.34
N ILE A 96 -4.18 -13.98 0.40
CA ILE A 96 -4.51 -12.57 0.68
C ILE A 96 -5.72 -12.45 1.61
N PRO A 97 -6.90 -13.04 1.29
CA PRO A 97 -8.02 -13.06 2.22
C PRO A 97 -7.66 -13.64 3.59
N LYS A 98 -6.95 -14.78 3.63
CA LYS A 98 -6.56 -15.41 4.91
C LYS A 98 -5.69 -14.51 5.80
N LEU A 99 -4.84 -13.67 5.21
CA LEU A 99 -3.97 -12.76 5.95
C LEU A 99 -4.67 -11.46 6.35
N LEU A 100 -5.39 -10.85 5.40
CA LEU A 100 -5.79 -9.44 5.47
C LEU A 100 -7.32 -9.24 5.55
N GLU A 101 -8.13 -10.24 5.21
CA GLU A 101 -9.59 -10.12 5.24
C GLU A 101 -10.12 -10.23 6.68
N GLY A 102 -10.81 -9.19 7.12
CA GLY A 102 -11.71 -9.22 8.26
C GLY A 102 -13.18 -9.21 7.82
N LYS A 103 -14.08 -9.43 8.77
CA LYS A 103 -15.54 -9.33 8.56
C LYS A 103 -16.15 -8.43 9.60
N MET A 104 -16.99 -7.51 9.15
CA MET A 104 -17.80 -6.65 10.01
C MET A 104 -19.27 -6.88 9.74
N CYS A 105 -20.10 -6.67 10.75
CA CYS A 105 -21.55 -6.77 10.62
C CYS A 105 -22.14 -5.39 10.86
N SER A 106 -22.80 -4.84 9.85
CA SER A 106 -23.65 -3.66 9.97
C SER A 106 -25.07 -4.12 10.25
N TYR A 107 -25.69 -3.59 11.30
CA TYR A 107 -27.06 -3.89 11.67
C TYR A 107 -27.89 -2.62 11.82
N ILE A 108 -29.18 -2.75 11.52
CA ILE A 108 -30.20 -1.72 11.71
C ILE A 108 -31.36 -2.38 12.44
N LYS A 109 -31.64 -1.91 13.65
CA LYS A 109 -32.73 -2.39 14.50
C LYS A 109 -33.76 -1.30 14.69
N CYS A 110 -34.98 -1.51 14.19
CA CYS A 110 -36.07 -0.57 14.41
C CYS A 110 -36.45 -0.52 15.90
N THR A 111 -36.85 0.66 16.39
CA THR A 111 -37.23 0.85 17.80
C THR A 111 -38.71 0.57 18.05
N SER A 112 -39.57 0.92 17.09
CA SER A 112 -41.03 0.84 17.20
C SER A 112 -41.62 -0.46 16.63
N VAL A 113 -40.87 -1.18 15.81
CA VAL A 113 -41.30 -2.44 15.18
C VAL A 113 -40.21 -3.50 15.36
N ASP A 114 -40.62 -4.77 15.46
CA ASP A 114 -39.69 -5.90 15.58
C ASP A 114 -39.11 -6.27 14.21
N TYR A 115 -38.26 -5.37 13.70
CA TYR A 115 -37.56 -5.53 12.43
C TYR A 115 -36.07 -5.28 12.64
N VAL A 116 -35.25 -6.25 12.21
CA VAL A 116 -33.79 -6.17 12.23
C VAL A 116 -33.27 -6.53 10.84
N SER A 117 -32.50 -5.61 10.25
CA SER A 117 -31.69 -5.88 9.08
C SER A 117 -30.23 -6.02 9.52
N SER A 118 -29.52 -7.02 9.02
CA SER A 118 -28.09 -7.17 9.27
C SER A 118 -27.38 -7.66 8.02
N ARG A 119 -26.17 -7.15 7.80
CA ARG A 119 -25.34 -7.48 6.64
C ARG A 119 -23.90 -7.66 7.09
N ILE A 120 -23.33 -8.80 6.73
CA ILE A 120 -21.91 -9.08 6.93
C ILE A 120 -21.15 -8.65 5.67
N GLU A 121 -20.13 -7.84 5.86
CA GLU A 121 -19.27 -7.32 4.81
C GLU A 121 -17.80 -7.64 5.13
N SER A 122 -17.03 -7.94 4.10
CA SER A 122 -15.58 -8.14 4.21
C SER A 122 -14.85 -6.79 4.14
N PHE A 123 -13.74 -6.67 4.86
CA PHE A 123 -12.84 -5.52 4.79
C PHE A 123 -11.38 -5.97 4.75
N TYR A 124 -10.52 -5.16 4.14
CA TYR A 124 -9.06 -5.37 4.09
C TYR A 124 -8.29 -4.30 4.87
N ASP A 125 -8.96 -3.20 5.21
CA ASP A 125 -8.44 -2.10 6.02
C ASP A 125 -9.58 -1.50 6.87
N VAL A 126 -9.21 -0.81 7.94
CA VAL A 126 -10.14 -0.07 8.79
C VAL A 126 -9.75 1.40 8.81
N GLN A 127 -10.69 2.26 8.46
CA GLN A 127 -10.53 3.71 8.48
C GLN A 127 -10.91 4.25 9.86
N LEU A 128 -9.95 4.88 10.53
CA LEU A 128 -10.12 5.43 11.88
C LEU A 128 -10.11 6.96 11.83
N ASN A 129 -11.16 7.56 12.37
CA ASN A 129 -11.22 9.01 12.54
C ASN A 129 -10.17 9.48 13.55
N VAL A 130 -9.43 10.53 13.17
CA VAL A 130 -8.41 11.14 14.02
C VAL A 130 -8.91 12.41 14.69
N LYS A 131 -9.75 13.18 13.99
CA LYS A 131 -10.23 14.49 14.45
C LYS A 131 -10.96 14.36 15.79
N GLY A 132 -10.47 15.07 16.81
CA GLY A 132 -11.08 15.06 18.14
C GLY A 132 -10.92 13.75 18.92
N LYS A 133 -10.01 12.86 18.50
CA LYS A 133 -9.67 11.60 19.21
C LYS A 133 -8.25 11.66 19.73
N LYS A 134 -8.05 11.19 20.96
CA LYS A 134 -6.73 11.18 21.61
C LYS A 134 -5.88 9.98 21.19
N ASP A 135 -6.52 8.84 20.98
CA ASP A 135 -5.84 7.58 20.73
C ASP A 135 -6.67 6.61 19.87
N ILE A 136 -6.01 5.53 19.48
CA ILE A 136 -6.60 4.41 18.71
C ILE A 136 -7.85 3.81 19.35
N TYR A 137 -7.94 3.72 20.68
CA TYR A 137 -9.09 3.11 21.36
C TYR A 137 -10.32 4.01 21.29
N GLU A 138 -10.17 5.33 21.39
CA GLU A 138 -11.27 6.27 21.20
C GLU A 138 -11.85 6.18 19.78
N SER A 139 -10.99 6.03 18.76
CA SER A 139 -11.46 5.85 17.38
C SER A 139 -12.16 4.51 17.15
N PHE A 140 -11.67 3.42 17.74
CA PHE A 140 -12.38 2.13 17.68
C PHE A 140 -13.73 2.19 18.40
N LYS A 141 -13.82 2.88 19.55
CA LYS A 141 -15.09 3.10 20.27
C LYS A 141 -16.08 3.90 19.44
N GLU A 142 -15.62 4.94 18.75
CA GLU A 142 -16.46 5.68 17.81
C GLU A 142 -16.89 4.80 16.63
N TYR A 143 -16.00 3.99 16.09
CA TYR A 143 -16.28 3.12 14.94
C TYR A 143 -17.44 2.16 15.20
N ILE A 144 -17.55 1.63 16.41
CA ILE A 144 -18.65 0.73 16.82
C ILE A 144 -19.81 1.46 17.52
N ALA A 145 -19.78 2.79 17.60
CA ALA A 145 -20.82 3.55 18.26
C ALA A 145 -22.15 3.40 17.54
N VAL A 146 -23.23 3.24 18.31
CA VAL A 146 -24.58 3.09 17.76
C VAL A 146 -25.12 4.47 17.40
N GLU A 147 -25.45 4.64 16.13
CA GLU A 147 -26.12 5.83 15.59
C GLU A 147 -27.64 5.66 15.73
N THR A 148 -28.32 6.75 16.12
CA THR A 148 -29.79 6.80 16.11
C THR A 148 -30.25 7.43 14.81
N LEU A 149 -31.11 6.72 14.08
CA LEU A 149 -31.78 7.18 12.88
C LEU A 149 -33.16 7.72 13.27
N ASP A 150 -33.27 9.04 13.38
CA ASP A 150 -34.49 9.76 13.77
C ASP A 150 -34.76 11.00 12.89
N GLY A 151 -35.86 11.69 13.17
CA GLY A 151 -36.24 12.91 12.43
C GLY A 151 -36.40 12.68 10.93
N ASP A 152 -35.64 13.43 10.14
CA ASP A 152 -35.62 13.34 8.67
C ASP A 152 -34.75 12.17 8.16
N ASN A 153 -33.95 11.53 9.04
CA ASN A 153 -33.02 10.44 8.71
C ASN A 153 -33.59 9.05 9.06
N LYS A 154 -34.91 8.89 9.07
CA LYS A 154 -35.57 7.61 9.37
C LYS A 154 -35.20 6.53 8.36
N TYR A 155 -35.14 5.29 8.85
CA TYR A 155 -34.82 4.12 8.03
C TYR A 155 -36.07 3.63 7.30
N ASP A 156 -35.97 3.40 5.99
CA ASP A 156 -37.03 2.75 5.22
C ASP A 156 -37.00 1.24 5.46
N ALA A 157 -37.93 0.75 6.27
CA ALA A 157 -38.08 -0.66 6.61
C ALA A 157 -38.97 -1.44 5.61
N GLY A 158 -39.17 -0.91 4.40
CA GLY A 158 -39.97 -1.55 3.35
C GLY A 158 -41.45 -1.59 3.73
N ASP A 159 -41.96 -2.77 4.09
CA ASP A 159 -43.38 -2.97 4.44
C ASP A 159 -43.83 -2.13 5.67
N PHE A 160 -42.89 -1.74 6.53
CA PHE A 160 -43.16 -0.90 7.70
C PHE A 160 -42.95 0.61 7.45
N GLY A 161 -42.56 1.01 6.23
CA GLY A 161 -42.25 2.39 5.87
C GLY A 161 -41.11 3.00 6.69
N MET A 162 -41.12 4.33 6.83
CA MET A 162 -40.09 5.09 7.55
C MET A 162 -40.18 4.88 9.06
N GLN A 163 -39.14 4.29 9.64
CA GLN A 163 -39.05 3.94 11.05
C GLN A 163 -37.83 4.58 11.72
N GLU A 164 -37.98 4.86 13.01
CA GLU A 164 -36.83 5.19 13.86
C GLU A 164 -36.06 3.90 14.15
N ALA A 165 -34.74 3.96 14.03
CA ALA A 165 -33.90 2.79 14.13
C ALA A 165 -32.55 3.09 14.78
N LYS A 166 -31.90 2.04 15.28
CA LYS A 166 -30.53 2.08 15.75
C LYS A 166 -29.65 1.37 14.73
N LYS A 167 -28.69 2.10 14.16
CA LYS A 167 -27.69 1.58 13.25
C LYS A 167 -26.39 1.39 14.02
N GLY A 168 -25.76 0.24 13.89
CA GLY A 168 -24.46 -0.01 14.50
C GLY A 168 -23.61 -0.95 13.67
N VAL A 169 -22.33 -0.96 13.97
CA VAL A 169 -21.35 -1.86 13.36
C VAL A 169 -20.58 -2.55 14.48
N TYR A 170 -20.27 -3.83 14.29
CA TYR A 170 -19.31 -4.54 15.15
C TYR A 170 -18.40 -5.43 14.30
N PHE A 171 -17.21 -5.69 14.82
CA PHE A 171 -16.26 -6.59 14.16
C PHE A 171 -16.66 -8.05 14.44
N HIS A 172 -16.99 -8.78 13.38
CA HIS A 172 -17.31 -10.20 13.47
C HIS A 172 -16.03 -11.06 13.50
N THR A 173 -15.03 -10.70 12.69
CA THR A 173 -13.67 -11.26 12.73
C THR A 173 -12.65 -10.19 12.37
N LEU A 174 -11.56 -10.12 13.13
CA LEU A 174 -10.38 -9.31 12.79
C LEU A 174 -9.32 -10.16 12.06
N PRO A 175 -8.63 -9.60 11.05
CA PRO A 175 -7.66 -10.32 10.22
C PRO A 175 -6.35 -10.64 10.98
N THR A 176 -5.51 -11.46 10.38
CA THR A 176 -4.17 -11.77 10.94
C THR A 176 -3.25 -10.56 10.88
N VAL A 177 -3.25 -9.86 9.74
CA VAL A 177 -2.56 -8.60 9.51
C VAL A 177 -3.61 -7.51 9.36
N LEU A 178 -3.58 -6.54 10.26
CA LEU A 178 -4.56 -5.48 10.36
C LEU A 178 -3.97 -4.17 9.85
N HIS A 179 -4.54 -3.67 8.75
CA HIS A 179 -4.23 -2.36 8.20
C HIS A 179 -5.19 -1.31 8.77
N LEU A 180 -4.63 -0.31 9.45
CA LEU A 180 -5.39 0.80 10.01
C LEU A 180 -5.01 2.10 9.29
N GLN A 181 -5.95 2.68 8.57
CA GLN A 181 -5.78 3.98 7.94
C GLN A 181 -6.26 5.07 8.90
N LEU A 182 -5.38 6.03 9.18
CA LEU A 182 -5.72 7.17 10.01
C LEU A 182 -6.25 8.28 9.10
N MET A 183 -7.52 8.66 9.28
CA MET A 183 -8.21 9.66 8.46
C MET A 183 -7.71 11.08 8.75
N ARG A 184 -6.45 11.34 8.38
CA ARG A 184 -5.76 12.63 8.54
C ARG A 184 -5.98 13.58 7.38
N PHE A 185 -6.56 13.15 6.27
CA PHE A 185 -6.94 14.04 5.17
C PHE A 185 -8.46 14.08 5.12
N GLN A 186 -9.03 15.27 5.28
CA GLN A 186 -10.48 15.46 5.26
C GLN A 186 -10.80 16.73 4.49
N TYR A 187 -11.92 16.71 3.78
CA TYR A 187 -12.46 17.91 3.15
C TYR A 187 -12.99 18.86 4.24
N ASP A 188 -12.49 20.08 4.25
CA ASP A 188 -13.00 21.16 5.10
C ASP A 188 -13.93 22.08 4.27
N PRO A 189 -15.25 22.04 4.54
CA PRO A 189 -16.21 22.89 3.84
C PRO A 189 -15.99 24.38 4.04
N MET A 190 -15.33 24.80 5.12
CA MET A 190 -15.10 26.21 5.42
C MET A 190 -14.02 26.80 4.51
N THR A 191 -13.01 26.00 4.16
CA THR A 191 -11.90 26.40 3.28
C THR A 191 -12.06 25.90 1.85
N ASP A 192 -13.11 25.11 1.58
CA ASP A 192 -13.37 24.43 0.30
C ASP A 192 -12.15 23.65 -0.23
N ALA A 193 -11.45 22.96 0.68
CA ALA A 193 -10.20 22.27 0.37
C ALA A 193 -9.99 21.05 1.27
N ASN A 194 -9.22 20.08 0.78
CA ASN A 194 -8.74 18.97 1.61
C ASN A 194 -7.61 19.46 2.52
N VAL A 195 -7.79 19.29 3.83
CA VAL A 195 -6.83 19.70 4.85
C VAL A 195 -6.23 18.50 5.55
N LYS A 196 -4.96 18.62 5.93
CA LYS A 196 -4.27 17.62 6.73
C LYS A 196 -4.44 17.90 8.22
N ILE A 197 -4.97 16.94 8.95
CA ILE A 197 -5.17 16.94 10.40
C ILE A 197 -3.86 16.51 11.06
N ASN A 198 -3.20 17.48 11.69
CA ASN A 198 -1.94 17.28 12.39
C ASN A 198 -2.09 17.07 13.89
N ASP A 199 -3.33 16.99 14.39
CA ASP A 199 -3.66 16.74 15.80
C ASP A 199 -2.86 15.56 16.36
N ARG A 200 -2.50 15.67 17.65
CA ARG A 200 -1.83 14.60 18.38
C ARG A 200 -2.77 13.41 18.54
N TYR A 201 -2.32 12.25 18.08
CA TYR A 201 -3.07 10.99 18.11
C TYR A 201 -2.14 9.84 18.47
N GLU A 202 -2.43 9.17 19.58
CA GLU A 202 -1.60 8.09 20.11
C GLU A 202 -1.98 6.73 19.54
N PHE A 203 -0.95 5.93 19.28
CA PHE A 203 -1.07 4.52 18.95
C PHE A 203 0.05 3.76 19.70
N PHE A 204 -0.15 2.47 19.92
CA PHE A 204 0.65 1.72 20.89
C PHE A 204 1.34 0.53 20.25
N GLU A 205 2.50 0.13 20.78
CA GLU A 205 3.22 -1.05 20.29
C GLU A 205 2.38 -2.33 20.42
N LYS A 206 1.56 -2.42 21.46
CA LYS A 206 0.62 -3.53 21.66
C LYS A 206 -0.77 -2.98 21.88
N ILE A 207 -1.74 -3.54 21.17
CA ILE A 207 -3.14 -3.20 21.32
C ILE A 207 -3.96 -4.46 21.58
N ASP A 208 -4.98 -4.33 22.42
CA ASP A 208 -5.99 -5.37 22.62
C ASP A 208 -7.32 -4.90 22.04
N LEU A 209 -7.77 -5.56 20.98
CA LEU A 209 -9.02 -5.25 20.31
C LEU A 209 -10.14 -6.24 20.67
N SER A 210 -9.93 -7.09 21.66
CA SER A 210 -10.90 -8.14 22.05
C SER A 210 -12.25 -7.55 22.46
N SER A 211 -12.26 -6.35 23.05
CA SER A 211 -13.49 -5.66 23.47
C SER A 211 -14.35 -5.11 22.32
N PHE A 212 -13.81 -5.04 21.11
CA PHE A 212 -14.52 -4.53 19.93
C PHE A 212 -15.06 -5.65 19.02
N LEU A 213 -14.73 -6.91 19.35
CA LEU A 213 -15.30 -8.07 18.71
C LEU A 213 -16.70 -8.36 19.25
N GLU A 214 -17.49 -9.08 18.44
CA GLU A 214 -18.78 -9.63 18.85
C GLU A 214 -18.66 -10.42 20.17
N GLU A 215 -19.45 -10.05 21.19
CA GLU A 215 -19.39 -10.61 22.56
C GLU A 215 -19.49 -12.14 22.61
N SER A 216 -20.12 -12.76 21.60
CA SER A 216 -20.28 -14.20 21.47
C SER A 216 -18.96 -14.95 21.18
N ARG A 217 -17.90 -14.23 20.81
CA ARG A 217 -16.60 -14.79 20.44
C ARG A 217 -15.52 -14.38 21.43
N GLN A 218 -15.20 -15.27 22.38
CA GLN A 218 -14.06 -15.16 23.28
C GLN A 218 -12.72 -15.39 22.55
N THR A 219 -12.48 -14.72 21.44
CA THR A 219 -11.21 -14.79 20.72
C THR A 219 -10.34 -13.62 21.13
N GLN A 220 -9.22 -13.92 21.80
CA GLN A 220 -8.20 -12.93 22.10
C GLN A 220 -7.71 -12.28 20.79
N ALA A 221 -7.74 -10.96 20.76
CA ALA A 221 -7.38 -10.12 19.63
C ALA A 221 -6.30 -9.11 20.05
N SER A 222 -5.21 -9.66 20.60
CA SER A 222 -3.99 -8.91 20.88
C SER A 222 -3.13 -8.80 19.61
N TYR A 223 -2.65 -7.60 19.33
CA TYR A 223 -1.81 -7.31 18.17
C TYR A 223 -0.55 -6.57 18.57
N THR A 224 0.52 -6.82 17.81
CA THR A 224 1.80 -6.12 17.90
C THR A 224 2.01 -5.25 16.67
N LEU A 225 2.45 -4.01 16.90
CA LEU A 225 2.73 -3.01 15.87
C LEU A 225 3.91 -3.47 15.00
N HIS A 226 3.71 -3.56 13.69
CA HIS A 226 4.70 -4.03 12.74
C HIS A 226 5.26 -2.91 11.85
N ALA A 227 4.40 -2.02 11.36
CA ALA A 227 4.83 -0.89 10.53
C ALA A 227 4.05 0.40 10.85
N VAL A 228 4.74 1.53 10.72
CA VAL A 228 4.21 2.89 10.89
C VAL A 228 4.57 3.68 9.63
N LEU A 229 3.59 3.94 8.77
CA LEU A 229 3.78 4.75 7.59
C LEU A 229 3.49 6.21 7.95
N VAL A 230 4.44 7.08 7.63
CA VAL A 230 4.49 8.47 8.09
C VAL A 230 4.50 9.40 6.89
N HIS A 231 3.72 10.47 6.99
CA HIS A 231 3.66 11.53 5.99
C HIS A 231 4.14 12.84 6.61
N SER A 232 5.09 13.49 5.93
CA SER A 232 5.62 14.81 6.27
C SER A 232 5.23 15.80 5.19
N GLY A 233 4.49 16.86 5.52
CA GLY A 233 3.99 17.82 4.52
C GLY A 233 2.49 18.06 4.66
N ASP A 234 1.87 18.57 3.61
CA ASP A 234 0.45 18.91 3.55
C ASP A 234 -0.29 18.10 2.47
N ASN A 235 -1.49 18.52 2.09
CA ASN A 235 -2.29 17.85 1.06
C ASN A 235 -1.80 18.12 -0.38
N HIS A 236 -0.98 19.15 -0.61
CA HIS A 236 -0.48 19.53 -1.93
C HIS A 236 0.88 18.93 -2.23
N GLY A 237 1.61 18.52 -1.20
CA GLY A 237 2.88 17.85 -1.34
C GLY A 237 3.48 17.42 -0.01
N GLY A 238 4.25 16.35 -0.06
CA GLY A 238 4.92 15.83 1.10
C GLY A 238 5.80 14.63 0.80
N HIS A 239 6.37 14.10 1.86
CA HIS A 239 7.35 13.03 1.85
C HIS A 239 6.85 11.86 2.69
N TYR A 240 6.96 10.65 2.13
CA TYR A 240 6.49 9.43 2.75
C TYR A 240 7.66 8.57 3.20
N VAL A 241 7.68 8.22 4.48
CA VAL A 241 8.65 7.29 5.06
C VAL A 241 7.92 6.18 5.81
N VAL A 242 8.58 5.05 6.03
CA VAL A 242 8.01 3.97 6.84
C VAL A 242 9.00 3.49 7.88
N TYR A 243 8.51 3.30 9.09
CA TYR A 243 9.22 2.59 10.15
C TYR A 243 8.68 1.16 10.21
N ILE A 244 9.56 0.17 10.21
CA ILE A 244 9.17 -1.24 10.27
C ILE A 244 9.99 -1.94 11.34
N ASN A 245 9.36 -2.85 12.08
CA ASN A 245 9.99 -3.84 12.95
C ASN A 245 10.00 -5.20 12.22
N PRO A 246 11.02 -5.46 11.36
CA PRO A 246 10.91 -6.49 10.31
C PRO A 246 10.76 -7.91 10.85
N LYS A 247 11.33 -8.18 12.02
CA LYS A 247 11.31 -9.49 12.67
C LYS A 247 10.32 -9.59 13.83
N GLY A 248 9.61 -8.50 14.14
CA GLY A 248 8.76 -8.44 15.33
C GLY A 248 9.55 -8.47 16.65
N ASP A 249 10.87 -8.27 16.63
CA ASP A 249 11.75 -8.38 17.80
C ASP A 249 11.99 -7.05 18.54
N GLY A 250 11.35 -5.98 18.07
CA GLY A 250 11.42 -4.63 18.65
C GLY A 250 12.53 -3.78 18.07
N LYS A 251 13.29 -4.28 17.08
CA LYS A 251 14.31 -3.50 16.39
C LYS A 251 13.70 -2.79 15.19
N TRP A 252 13.49 -1.49 15.34
CA TRP A 252 12.92 -0.65 14.32
C TRP A 252 13.96 -0.19 13.30
N CYS A 253 13.55 -0.13 12.05
CA CYS A 253 14.31 0.47 10.96
C CYS A 253 13.45 1.54 10.29
N LYS A 254 14.06 2.69 9.98
CA LYS A 254 13.47 3.74 9.14
C LYS A 254 13.87 3.48 7.69
N PHE A 255 12.88 3.31 6.83
CA PHE A 255 13.02 3.20 5.39
C PHE A 255 12.61 4.54 4.76
N ASP A 256 13.61 5.30 4.35
CA ASP A 256 13.48 6.62 3.74
C ASP A 256 14.03 6.53 2.32
N ASP A 257 13.17 6.08 1.40
CA ASP A 257 13.51 5.77 0.01
C ASP A 257 14.75 4.89 -0.18
N ASP A 258 15.87 5.47 -0.62
CA ASP A 258 17.13 4.77 -0.88
C ASP A 258 18.03 4.64 0.36
N VAL A 259 17.61 5.22 1.49
CA VAL A 259 18.33 5.18 2.77
C VAL A 259 17.56 4.36 3.80
N VAL A 260 18.21 3.30 4.31
CA VAL A 260 17.71 2.52 5.44
C VAL A 260 18.60 2.77 6.64
N SER A 261 17.99 3.09 7.79
CA SER A 261 18.71 3.36 9.03
C SER A 261 18.02 2.70 10.22
N LEU A 262 18.77 2.43 11.28
CA LEU A 262 18.19 1.97 12.54
C LEU A 262 17.42 3.12 13.20
N ALA A 263 16.29 2.79 13.82
CA ALA A 263 15.48 3.72 14.58
C ALA A 263 15.20 3.16 15.97
N SER A 264 15.08 4.04 16.95
CA SER A 264 14.52 3.70 18.25
C SER A 264 13.00 3.54 18.16
N LYS A 265 12.42 2.83 19.14
CA LYS A 265 10.96 2.74 19.29
C LYS A 265 10.31 4.12 19.41
N GLN A 266 10.94 5.05 20.14
CA GLN A 266 10.42 6.42 20.29
C GLN A 266 10.35 7.16 18.96
N GLU A 267 11.35 6.98 18.09
CA GLU A 267 11.33 7.56 16.74
C GLU A 267 10.29 6.94 15.82
N ALA A 268 10.04 5.63 15.95
CA ALA A 268 9.04 4.93 15.15
C ALA A 268 7.60 5.18 15.63
N VAL A 269 7.38 5.39 16.92
CA VAL A 269 6.04 5.48 17.53
C VAL A 269 5.78 6.90 18.04
N ASP A 270 6.39 7.28 19.17
CA ASP A 270 6.05 8.50 19.92
C ASP A 270 6.23 9.79 19.10
N HIS A 271 7.29 9.85 18.30
CA HIS A 271 7.57 11.01 17.44
C HIS A 271 6.58 11.18 16.27
N ASN A 272 5.73 10.19 16.01
CA ASN A 272 4.79 10.18 14.89
C ASN A 272 3.32 10.40 15.33
N PHE A 273 3.06 10.79 16.57
CA PHE A 273 1.72 11.11 17.06
C PHE A 273 1.14 12.41 16.47
N GLY A 274 2.00 13.37 16.12
CA GLY A 274 1.59 14.71 15.69
C GLY A 274 1.36 15.68 16.86
N GLY A 275 0.81 16.85 16.57
CA GLY A 275 0.48 17.91 17.52
C GLY A 275 1.69 18.64 18.13
N TYR A 276 2.81 18.71 17.41
CA TYR A 276 3.95 19.52 17.80
C TYR A 276 3.67 20.98 17.50
N ASP A 277 3.48 21.82 18.52
CA ASP A 277 3.08 23.24 18.40
C ASP A 277 4.25 24.23 18.26
N ASP A 278 5.46 23.76 17.91
CA ASP A 278 6.64 24.63 17.74
C ASP A 278 6.71 25.17 16.30
N ASP A 279 6.23 26.40 16.15
CA ASP A 279 5.98 27.26 14.97
C ASP A 279 7.10 27.40 13.90
N ILE A 280 8.25 26.73 14.04
CA ILE A 280 9.46 27.04 13.26
C ILE A 280 10.05 25.82 12.53
N SER A 281 9.54 24.60 12.72
CA SER A 281 10.13 23.40 12.11
C SER A 281 9.17 22.57 11.23
N VAL A 282 9.72 22.01 10.15
CA VAL A 282 9.08 21.01 9.26
C VAL A 282 8.52 19.79 10.03
N LYS A 283 8.89 19.60 11.30
CA LYS A 283 8.35 18.53 12.16
C LYS A 283 6.88 18.73 12.55
N TYR A 284 6.32 19.94 12.44
CA TYR A 284 4.90 20.21 12.77
C TYR A 284 3.95 19.32 11.96
N CYS A 285 4.30 19.03 10.71
CA CYS A 285 3.45 18.30 9.77
C CYS A 285 3.88 16.84 9.56
N THR A 286 4.70 16.26 10.45
CA THR A 286 5.12 14.86 10.39
C THR A 286 4.28 14.01 11.34
N ASN A 287 3.50 13.07 10.81
CA ASN A 287 2.71 12.14 11.63
C ASN A 287 2.37 10.85 10.87
N ALA A 288 2.05 9.81 11.64
CA ALA A 288 1.59 8.54 11.09
C ALA A 288 0.26 8.72 10.36
N TYR A 289 0.12 8.13 9.18
CA TYR A 289 -1.12 8.12 8.41
C TYR A 289 -1.67 6.69 8.19
N MET A 290 -0.84 5.67 8.32
CA MET A 290 -1.26 4.26 8.25
C MET A 290 -0.42 3.42 9.22
N LEU A 291 -1.07 2.49 9.92
CA LEU A 291 -0.46 1.57 10.86
C LEU A 291 -0.73 0.14 10.41
N VAL A 292 0.25 -0.74 10.60
CA VAL A 292 0.11 -2.18 10.35
C VAL A 292 0.39 -2.93 11.63
N TYR A 293 -0.57 -3.75 12.03
CA TYR A 293 -0.53 -4.58 13.22
C TYR A 293 -0.60 -6.05 12.81
N ILE A 294 0.12 -6.93 13.52
CA ILE A 294 0.05 -8.39 13.32
C ILE A 294 -0.46 -9.04 14.60
N LYS A 295 -1.40 -9.96 14.46
CA LYS A 295 -2.00 -10.68 15.58
C LYS A 295 -0.93 -11.51 16.31
N ASP A 296 -0.84 -11.37 17.62
CA ASP A 296 0.22 -11.99 18.44
C ASP A 296 0.29 -13.51 18.26
N SER A 297 -0.87 -14.18 18.16
CA SER A 297 -0.97 -15.63 17.97
C SER A 297 -0.38 -16.14 16.64
N CYS A 298 -0.15 -15.24 15.68
CA CYS A 298 0.29 -15.57 14.32
C CYS A 298 1.56 -14.81 13.94
N LEU A 299 2.17 -14.06 14.87
CA LEU A 299 3.32 -13.20 14.59
C LEU A 299 4.49 -13.99 13.98
N ASP A 300 4.85 -15.10 14.62
CA ASP A 300 5.95 -15.96 14.15
C ASP A 300 5.67 -16.59 12.79
N ASP A 301 4.42 -16.98 12.52
CA ASP A 301 4.01 -17.58 11.24
C ASP A 301 3.96 -16.56 10.09
N VAL A 302 3.52 -15.33 10.37
CA VAL A 302 3.47 -14.26 9.35
C VAL A 302 4.88 -13.77 8.99
N LEU A 303 5.75 -13.66 10.00
CA LEU A 303 7.12 -13.15 9.87
C LEU A 303 8.18 -14.24 9.67
N ASP A 304 7.78 -15.49 9.48
CA ASP A 304 8.73 -16.58 9.23
C ASP A 304 9.52 -16.34 7.94
N THR A 305 10.85 -16.36 8.05
CA THR A 305 11.78 -16.24 6.92
C THR A 305 12.21 -17.59 6.35
N SER A 306 11.98 -18.68 7.09
CA SER A 306 12.49 -20.03 6.77
C SER A 306 11.90 -20.60 5.48
N ALA A 307 10.68 -20.20 5.13
CA ALA A 307 9.93 -20.67 3.96
C ALA A 307 10.16 -19.86 2.66
N THR A 308 11.18 -18.99 2.60
CA THR A 308 11.41 -18.13 1.41
C THR A 308 12.09 -18.91 0.27
N GLU A 309 11.46 -19.99 -0.20
CA GLU A 309 11.88 -20.70 -1.41
C GLU A 309 11.32 -19.96 -2.63
N ILE A 310 12.22 -19.51 -3.50
CA ILE A 310 11.86 -18.83 -4.75
C ILE A 310 11.90 -19.89 -5.86
N PRO A 311 10.81 -20.05 -6.65
CA PRO A 311 10.82 -20.99 -7.77
C PRO A 311 12.00 -20.74 -8.73
N LYS A 312 12.74 -21.80 -9.08
CA LYS A 312 13.96 -21.70 -9.91
C LYS A 312 13.71 -21.01 -11.25
N GLU A 313 12.58 -21.31 -11.89
CA GLU A 313 12.21 -20.70 -13.18
C GLU A 313 12.04 -19.18 -13.07
N LEU A 314 11.44 -18.69 -11.97
CA LEU A 314 11.32 -17.27 -11.70
C LEU A 314 12.70 -16.65 -11.46
N GLU A 315 13.54 -17.30 -10.65
CA GLU A 315 14.88 -16.82 -10.36
C GLU A 315 15.75 -16.72 -11.63
N GLU A 316 15.71 -17.73 -12.50
CA GLU A 316 16.41 -17.73 -13.79
C GLU A 316 15.93 -16.60 -14.70
N LYS A 317 14.61 -16.40 -14.83
CA LYS A 317 14.03 -15.29 -15.61
C LYS A 317 14.49 -13.92 -15.10
N LEU A 318 14.50 -13.72 -13.78
CA LEU A 318 14.93 -12.46 -13.15
C LEU A 318 16.44 -12.22 -13.31
N LYS A 319 17.27 -13.26 -13.16
CA LYS A 319 18.72 -13.18 -13.41
C LYS A 319 19.04 -12.85 -14.85
N GLU A 320 18.33 -13.45 -15.81
CA GLU A 320 18.51 -13.16 -17.23
C GLU A 320 18.10 -11.72 -17.56
N GLU A 321 16.97 -11.24 -17.03
CA GLU A 321 16.55 -9.84 -17.19
C GLU A 321 17.62 -8.88 -16.67
N LYS A 322 18.17 -9.14 -15.48
CA LYS A 322 19.24 -8.34 -14.89
C LYS A 322 20.53 -8.35 -15.73
N ARG A 323 20.87 -9.50 -16.34
CA ARG A 323 22.03 -9.63 -17.23
C ARG A 323 21.87 -8.78 -18.49
N LEU A 324 20.71 -8.85 -19.13
CA LEU A 324 20.38 -8.05 -20.32
C LEU A 324 20.38 -6.55 -20.01
N GLU A 325 19.89 -6.14 -18.84
CA GLU A 325 19.94 -4.74 -18.43
C GLU A 325 21.35 -4.23 -18.14
N ALA A 326 22.18 -5.05 -17.50
CA ALA A 326 23.59 -4.73 -17.29
C ALA A 326 24.32 -4.55 -18.63
N GLN A 327 24.03 -5.40 -19.62
CA GLN A 327 24.58 -5.28 -20.97
C GLN A 327 24.12 -3.97 -21.64
N ARG A 328 22.81 -3.69 -21.67
CA ARG A 328 22.28 -2.43 -22.24
C ARG A 328 22.84 -1.20 -21.55
N ARG A 329 23.03 -1.24 -20.23
CA ARG A 329 23.64 -0.14 -19.48
C ARG A 329 25.09 0.06 -19.87
N LYS A 330 25.85 -1.03 -20.07
CA LYS A 330 27.23 -1.00 -20.55
C LYS A 330 27.29 -0.39 -21.96
N GLU A 331 26.48 -0.87 -22.88
CA GLU A 331 26.38 -0.34 -24.25
C GLU A 331 26.07 1.16 -24.26
N ARG A 332 25.09 1.61 -23.46
CA ARG A 332 24.78 3.04 -23.31
C ARG A 332 25.93 3.84 -22.70
N SER A 333 26.62 3.27 -21.72
CA SER A 333 27.77 3.94 -21.11
C SER A 333 28.95 4.03 -22.07
N GLU A 334 29.08 3.12 -23.04
CA GLU A 334 30.15 3.14 -24.05
C GLU A 334 29.73 3.89 -25.32
N ALA A 335 28.43 4.17 -25.52
CA ALA A 335 27.92 4.85 -26.71
C ALA A 335 28.59 6.19 -27.01
N HIS A 336 28.98 6.94 -25.97
CA HIS A 336 29.69 8.22 -26.11
C HIS A 336 31.13 8.07 -26.66
N LEU A 337 31.70 6.86 -26.67
CA LEU A 337 33.01 6.55 -27.24
C LEU A 337 32.95 6.35 -28.76
N TYR A 338 31.75 6.26 -29.33
CA TYR A 338 31.54 6.01 -30.74
C TYR A 338 30.90 7.23 -31.40
N MET A 339 31.24 7.45 -32.68
CA MET A 339 30.55 8.41 -33.53
C MET A 339 30.06 7.71 -34.79
N ASN A 340 28.89 8.11 -35.27
CA ASN A 340 28.38 7.64 -36.56
C ASN A 340 28.99 8.52 -37.66
N VAL A 341 29.70 7.89 -38.60
CA VAL A 341 30.17 8.55 -39.83
C VAL A 341 29.34 8.02 -40.97
N GLU A 342 28.47 8.87 -41.51
CA GLU A 342 27.73 8.58 -42.73
C GLU A 342 28.62 8.93 -43.93
N VAL A 343 28.95 7.91 -44.74
CA VAL A 343 29.77 8.08 -45.95
C VAL A 343 28.85 8.06 -47.15
N ILE A 344 28.85 9.16 -47.90
CA ILE A 344 28.03 9.35 -49.09
C ILE A 344 28.92 9.24 -50.33
N THR A 345 28.50 8.41 -51.27
CA THR A 345 29.22 8.12 -52.51
C THR A 345 28.53 8.73 -53.73
N GLU A 346 29.27 8.94 -54.81
CA GLU A 346 28.81 9.70 -55.99
C GLU A 346 27.61 9.06 -56.72
N ASP A 347 27.45 7.74 -56.60
CA ASP A 347 26.29 7.00 -57.11
C ASP A 347 24.97 7.47 -56.49
N GLN A 348 24.98 7.99 -55.26
CA GLN A 348 23.79 8.50 -54.58
C GLN A 348 23.36 9.89 -55.10
N PHE A 349 24.23 10.60 -55.82
CA PHE A 349 23.90 11.86 -56.49
C PHE A 349 23.20 11.61 -57.83
N CYS A 350 23.48 10.46 -58.46
CA CYS A 350 22.96 10.13 -59.78
C CYS A 350 21.43 9.92 -59.75
N GLY A 351 20.71 10.77 -60.48
CA GLY A 351 19.25 10.67 -60.64
C GLY A 351 18.42 11.42 -59.59
N HIS A 352 19.04 12.15 -58.66
CA HIS A 352 18.32 13.08 -57.77
C HIS A 352 17.77 14.28 -58.56
N GLN A 353 16.53 14.69 -58.29
CA GLN A 353 15.80 15.73 -59.03
C GLN A 353 15.54 17.01 -58.20
N GLY A 354 16.02 17.06 -56.96
CA GLY A 354 15.87 18.21 -56.06
C GLY A 354 17.00 19.23 -56.19
N HIS A 355 17.02 20.21 -55.29
CA HIS A 355 17.97 21.33 -55.32
C HIS A 355 19.35 20.99 -54.72
N ASP A 356 19.44 19.99 -53.84
CA ASP A 356 20.68 19.60 -53.15
C ASP A 356 21.36 18.38 -53.84
N LEU A 357 22.57 18.02 -53.41
CA LEU A 357 23.35 16.90 -54.00
C LEU A 357 22.65 15.53 -53.86
N PHE A 358 21.84 15.34 -52.82
CA PHE A 358 21.07 14.14 -52.54
C PHE A 358 19.87 14.46 -51.64
N ASP A 359 18.95 13.51 -51.48
CA ASP A 359 17.77 13.65 -50.60
C ASP A 359 18.07 13.15 -49.18
N SER A 360 18.16 14.05 -48.21
CA SER A 360 18.41 13.71 -46.81
C SER A 360 17.31 12.87 -46.17
N LYS A 361 16.09 12.85 -46.73
CA LYS A 361 14.96 12.07 -46.20
C LYS A 361 14.88 10.65 -46.77
N LYS A 362 15.60 10.34 -47.85
CA LYS A 362 15.60 8.99 -48.46
C LYS A 362 16.49 7.98 -47.73
N GLN A 363 17.37 8.40 -46.84
CA GLN A 363 18.28 7.51 -46.11
C GLN A 363 17.83 7.16 -44.69
N SER A 364 16.71 7.71 -44.21
CA SER A 364 16.21 7.45 -42.85
C SER A 364 15.35 6.19 -42.71
N SER A 365 15.25 5.34 -43.75
CA SER A 365 14.36 4.16 -43.81
C SER A 365 15.10 2.84 -43.68
#